data_AF-A0A1F8P8E6-F1
#
_entry.id   AF-A0A1F8P8E6-F1
#
_cell.length_a   1.000
_cell.length_b   1.000
_cell.length_c   1.000
_cell.angle_alpha   90.00
_cell.angle_beta   90.00
_cell.angle_gamma   90.00
#
_symmetry.space_group_name_H-M   'P 1'
#
loop_
_entity.id
_entity.type
_entity.pdbx_description
1 polymer ?
#
loop_
_entity_poly.entity_id
_entity_poly.type
_entity_poly.pdbx_seq_one_letter_code
_entity_poly.pdbx_strand_id
1 'polypeptide(L)'
;MAEEEEDGIDELMRLSRQFTRQKEEHDKQERQRQEQGKKVKGVLQGLQDLNISMAISQLKTIAKPEIIRQVTSLKSKGGTEDLRKMITSLVDDLEKELSTTFPSKTEMVQMVNSTRTLSILLDLYFSFH
;
A
#
# COMPACT_ATOMS: atom_id res chain seq x y z
N MET A 1 59.68 -25.55 25.37
CA MET A 1 58.94 -24.27 25.37
C MET A 1 58.82 -23.72 23.94
N ALA A 2 58.50 -24.57 22.96
CA ALA A 2 58.28 -24.14 21.56
C ALA A 2 56.98 -24.76 21.01
N GLU A 3 56.59 -25.94 21.49
CA GLU A 3 55.35 -26.63 21.10
C GLU A 3 54.07 -25.95 21.61
N GLU A 4 54.08 -25.29 22.77
CA GLU A 4 52.91 -24.55 23.30
C GLU A 4 52.63 -23.24 22.54
N GLU A 5 53.64 -22.64 21.90
CA GLU A 5 53.49 -21.40 21.12
C GLU A 5 52.95 -21.69 19.71
N GLU A 6 53.31 -22.83 19.10
CA GLU A 6 52.71 -23.30 17.83
C GLU A 6 51.22 -23.65 18.00
N ASP A 7 50.85 -24.31 19.11
CA ASP A 7 49.47 -24.71 19.40
C ASP A 7 48.55 -23.49 19.60
N GLY A 8 49.06 -22.43 20.24
CA GLY A 8 48.33 -21.17 20.43
C GLY A 8 48.10 -20.38 19.13
N ILE A 9 49.06 -20.37 18.20
CA ILE A 9 48.92 -19.69 16.91
C ILE A 9 47.95 -20.44 15.99
N ASP A 10 48.02 -21.77 15.96
CA ASP A 10 47.09 -22.60 15.20
C ASP A 10 45.65 -22.51 15.73
N GLU A 11 45.48 -22.40 17.04
CA GLU A 11 44.16 -22.19 17.64
C GLU A 11 43.58 -20.80 17.30
N LEU A 12 44.40 -19.75 17.29
CA LEU A 12 43.99 -18.42 16.82
C LEU A 12 43.63 -18.42 15.33
N MET A 13 44.39 -19.14 14.50
CA MET A 13 44.10 -19.30 13.07
C MET A 13 42.79 -20.08 12.85
N ARG A 14 42.52 -21.10 13.69
CA ARG A 14 41.26 -21.86 13.68
C ARG A 14 40.06 -20.98 14.08
N LEU A 15 40.20 -20.20 15.15
CA LEU A 15 39.17 -19.27 15.63
C LEU A 15 38.90 -18.18 14.59
N SER A 16 39.94 -17.60 13.98
CA SER A 16 39.80 -16.61 12.92
C SER A 16 38.97 -17.14 11.75
N ARG A 17 39.25 -18.37 11.29
CA ARG A 17 38.45 -19.03 10.24
C ARG A 17 37.00 -19.28 10.66
N GLN A 18 36.74 -19.62 11.92
CA GLN A 18 35.38 -19.77 12.44
C GLN A 18 34.62 -18.43 12.45
N PHE A 19 35.26 -17.35 12.90
CA PHE A 19 34.68 -16.01 12.88
C PHE A 19 34.40 -15.52 11.45
N THR A 20 35.31 -15.78 10.50
CA THR A 20 35.09 -15.44 9.08
C THR A 20 33.87 -16.17 8.52
N ARG A 21 33.73 -17.48 8.79
CA ARG A 21 32.57 -18.27 8.33
C ARG A 21 31.26 -17.78 8.94
N GLN A 22 31.24 -17.51 10.26
CA GLN A 22 30.05 -16.98 10.93
C GLN A 22 29.64 -15.61 10.37
N LYS A 23 30.62 -14.74 10.10
CA LYS A 23 30.36 -13.43 9.50
C LYS A 23 29.78 -13.54 8.09
N GLU A 24 30.34 -14.41 7.25
CA GLU A 24 29.80 -14.65 5.90
C GLU A 24 28.38 -15.22 5.92
N GLU A 25 28.07 -16.14 6.84
CA GLU A 25 26.72 -16.67 7.02
C GLU A 25 25.73 -15.59 7.48
N HIS A 26 26.13 -14.75 8.44
CA HIS A 26 25.31 -13.64 8.90
C HIS A 26 25.05 -12.62 7.78
N ASP A 27 26.09 -12.22 7.05
CA ASP A 27 25.99 -11.30 5.92
C ASP A 27 25.07 -11.85 4.83
N LYS A 28 25.12 -13.17 4.57
CA LYS A 28 24.24 -13.84 3.60
C LYS A 28 22.78 -13.84 4.06
N GLN A 29 22.51 -14.12 5.34
CA GLN A 29 21.15 -14.05 5.89
C GLN A 29 20.59 -12.63 5.86
N GLU A 30 21.42 -11.64 6.17
CA GLU A 30 20.99 -10.24 6.18
C GLU A 30 20.67 -9.73 4.77
N ARG A 31 21.48 -10.09 3.77
CA ARG A 31 21.17 -9.83 2.35
C ARG A 31 19.86 -10.49 1.92
N GLN A 32 19.63 -11.75 2.30
CA GLN A 32 18.36 -12.45 1.99
C GLN A 32 17.16 -11.75 2.63
N ARG A 33 17.26 -11.31 3.89
CA ARG A 33 16.20 -10.54 4.56
C ARG A 33 15.92 -9.22 3.84
N GLN A 34 16.96 -8.50 3.42
CA GLN A 34 16.81 -7.24 2.68
C GLN A 34 16.17 -7.47 1.30
N GLU A 35 16.57 -8.50 0.57
CA GLU A 35 15.99 -8.85 -0.73
C GLU A 35 14.52 -9.27 -0.61
N GLN A 36 14.17 -10.09 0.39
CA GLN A 36 12.79 -10.46 0.68
C GLN A 36 11.97 -9.22 1.06
N GLY A 37 12.51 -8.34 1.90
CA GLY A 37 11.85 -7.07 2.26
C GLY A 37 11.59 -6.18 1.05
N LYS A 38 12.52 -6.09 0.10
CA LYS A 38 12.34 -5.37 -1.17
C LYS A 38 11.26 -6.01 -2.05
N LYS A 39 11.25 -7.34 -2.16
CA LYS A 39 10.22 -8.07 -2.93
C LYS A 39 8.83 -7.86 -2.36
N VAL A 40 8.66 -7.97 -1.05
CA VAL A 40 7.37 -7.75 -0.37
C VAL A 40 6.89 -6.32 -0.59
N LYS A 41 7.76 -5.32 -0.41
CA LYS A 41 7.41 -3.91 -0.69
C LYS A 41 6.97 -3.71 -2.15
N GLY A 42 7.66 -4.33 -3.11
CA GLY A 42 7.29 -4.28 -4.52
C GLY A 42 5.91 -4.90 -4.82
N VAL A 43 5.60 -6.04 -4.19
CA VAL A 43 4.28 -6.69 -4.33
C VAL A 43 3.17 -5.82 -3.74
N LEU A 44 3.38 -5.26 -2.54
CA LEU A 44 2.39 -4.37 -1.90
C LEU A 44 2.13 -3.12 -2.75
N GLN A 45 3.18 -2.51 -3.29
CA GLN A 45 3.04 -1.36 -4.19
C GLN A 45 2.31 -1.75 -5.48
N GLY A 46 2.61 -2.92 -6.06
CA GLY A 46 1.91 -3.41 -7.25
C GLY A 46 0.42 -3.68 -7.01
N LEU A 47 0.05 -4.23 -5.85
CA LEU A 47 -1.36 -4.42 -5.45
C LEU A 47 -2.06 -3.07 -5.26
N GLN A 48 -1.38 -2.11 -4.63
CA GLN A 48 -1.88 -0.75 -4.45
C GLN A 48 -2.19 -0.08 -5.80
N ASP A 49 -1.27 -0.16 -6.76
CA ASP A 49 -1.46 0.40 -8.10
C ASP A 49 -2.60 -0.27 -8.86
N LEU A 50 -2.78 -1.58 -8.67
CA LEU A 50 -3.86 -2.36 -9.27
C LEU A 50 -5.22 -1.94 -8.70
N ASN A 51 -5.33 -1.81 -7.38
CA ASN A 51 -6.54 -1.35 -6.71
C ASN A 51 -6.96 0.06 -7.17
N ILE A 52 -6.00 0.99 -7.26
CA ILE A 52 -6.28 2.34 -7.78
C ILE A 52 -6.73 2.28 -9.25
N SER A 53 -6.08 1.47 -10.07
CA SER A 53 -6.42 1.35 -11.50
C SER A 53 -7.82 0.76 -11.71
N MET A 54 -8.19 -0.24 -10.91
CA MET A 54 -9.51 -0.85 -10.91
C MET A 54 -10.58 0.15 -10.45
N ALA A 55 -10.34 0.86 -9.35
CA ALA A 55 -11.25 1.90 -8.85
C ALA A 55 -11.49 2.99 -9.92
N ILE A 56 -10.43 3.48 -10.57
CA ILE A 56 -10.55 4.46 -11.67
C ILE A 56 -11.41 3.91 -12.81
N SER A 57 -11.23 2.64 -13.18
CA SER A 57 -12.01 2.01 -14.26
C SER A 57 -13.50 1.95 -13.92
N GLN A 58 -13.84 1.59 -12.69
CA GLN A 58 -15.22 1.54 -12.23
C GLN A 58 -15.84 2.95 -12.16
N LEU A 59 -15.10 3.92 -11.61
CA LEU A 59 -15.54 5.31 -11.44
C LEU A 59 -15.83 6.02 -12.77
N LYS A 60 -15.10 5.70 -13.85
CA LYS A 60 -15.33 6.30 -15.19
C LYS A 60 -16.77 6.17 -15.69
N THR A 61 -17.50 5.16 -15.24
CA THR A 61 -18.87 4.90 -15.70
C THR A 61 -19.95 5.65 -14.93
N ILE A 62 -19.64 6.17 -13.73
CA ILE A 62 -20.66 6.65 -12.78
C ILE A 62 -20.29 7.94 -12.04
N ALA A 63 -19.00 8.26 -11.92
CA ALA A 63 -18.51 9.35 -11.09
C ALA A 63 -18.21 10.61 -11.90
N LYS A 64 -18.23 11.76 -11.22
CA LYS A 64 -17.84 13.04 -11.81
C LYS A 64 -16.35 13.03 -12.19
N PRO A 65 -15.93 13.75 -13.25
CA PRO A 65 -14.53 13.84 -13.67
C PRO A 65 -13.57 14.32 -12.58
N GLU A 66 -14.06 15.15 -11.66
CA GLU A 66 -13.28 15.67 -10.52
C GLU A 66 -12.85 14.55 -9.56
N ILE A 67 -13.75 13.61 -9.24
CA ILE A 67 -13.47 12.45 -8.39
C ILE A 67 -12.42 11.57 -9.06
N ILE A 68 -12.57 11.34 -10.37
CA ILE A 68 -11.61 10.53 -11.15
C ILE A 68 -10.21 11.15 -11.11
N ARG A 69 -10.09 12.48 -11.23
CA ARG A 69 -8.80 13.19 -11.14
C ARG A 69 -8.17 13.03 -9.76
N GLN A 70 -8.96 13.17 -8.70
CA GLN A 70 -8.46 13.02 -7.34
C GLN A 70 -7.99 11.58 -7.06
N VAL A 71 -8.78 10.58 -7.44
CA VAL A 71 -8.38 9.16 -7.30
C VAL A 71 -7.14 8.84 -8.16
N THR A 72 -7.01 9.44 -9.34
CA THR A 72 -5.81 9.29 -10.16
C THR A 72 -4.57 9.88 -9.48
N SER A 73 -4.72 10.98 -8.73
CA SER A 73 -3.61 11.59 -7.99
C SER A 73 -3.13 10.75 -6.81
N LEU A 74 -3.92 9.80 -6.32
CA LEU A 74 -3.51 8.86 -5.26
C LEU A 74 -2.37 7.92 -5.71
N LYS A 75 -2.16 7.74 -7.02
CA LYS A 75 -1.00 6.98 -7.53
C LYS A 75 0.33 7.65 -7.22
N SER A 76 0.34 8.98 -7.17
CA SER A 76 1.57 9.77 -6.99
C SER A 76 1.69 10.38 -5.59
N LYS A 77 0.57 10.60 -4.90
CA LYS A 77 0.53 11.10 -3.53
C LYS A 77 0.27 9.94 -2.57
N GLY A 78 1.29 9.55 -1.79
CA GLY A 78 1.21 8.44 -0.84
C GLY A 78 0.37 8.69 0.42
N GLY A 79 -0.79 9.33 0.31
CA GLY A 79 -1.67 9.65 1.44
C GLY A 79 -3.15 9.42 1.13
N THR A 80 -3.90 8.93 2.11
CA THR A 80 -5.35 8.64 2.03
C THR A 80 -6.23 9.79 2.52
N GLU A 81 -5.64 10.89 2.99
CA GLU A 81 -6.39 12.06 3.52
C GLU A 81 -7.32 12.70 2.48
N ASP A 82 -6.85 12.83 1.23
CA ASP A 82 -7.67 13.35 0.14
C ASP A 82 -8.85 12.40 -0.16
N LEU A 83 -8.62 11.08 -0.04
CA LEU A 83 -9.67 10.07 -0.20
C LEU A 83 -10.69 10.13 0.93
N ARG A 84 -10.25 10.29 2.18
CA ARG A 84 -11.13 10.47 3.34
C ARG A 84 -12.02 11.71 3.18
N LYS A 85 -11.45 12.84 2.75
CA LYS A 85 -12.21 14.08 2.50
C LYS A 85 -13.25 13.89 1.41
N MET A 86 -12.91 13.20 0.32
CA MET A 86 -13.88 12.88 -0.74
C MET A 86 -15.04 12.03 -0.22
N ILE A 87 -14.76 11.01 0.58
CA ILE A 87 -15.77 10.14 1.18
C ILE A 87 -16.70 10.97 2.08
N THR A 88 -16.15 11.81 2.96
CA THR A 88 -16.96 12.68 3.84
C THR A 88 -17.84 13.63 3.04
N SER A 89 -17.29 14.32 2.03
CA SER A 89 -18.07 15.24 1.19
C SER A 89 -19.20 14.53 0.44
N LEU A 90 -18.97 13.31 -0.06
CA LEU A 90 -19.99 12.52 -0.75
C LEU A 90 -21.11 12.07 0.20
N VAL A 91 -20.76 11.72 1.44
CA VAL A 91 -21.76 11.38 2.47
C VAL A 91 -22.59 12.60 2.81
N ASP A 92 -21.96 13.76 3.06
CA ASP A 92 -22.68 15.01 3.36
C ASP A 92 -23.63 15.42 2.23
N ASP A 93 -23.22 15.23 0.98
CA ASP A 93 -24.05 15.54 -0.19
C ASP A 93 -25.21 14.55 -0.34
N LEU A 94 -24.97 13.25 -0.11
CA LEU A 94 -26.03 12.23 -0.09
C LEU A 94 -27.06 12.47 1.02
N GLU A 95 -26.63 12.89 2.21
CA GLU A 95 -27.54 13.23 3.32
C GLU A 95 -28.45 14.41 2.98
N LYS A 96 -27.92 15.43 2.30
CA LYS A 96 -28.70 16.58 1.82
C LYS A 96 -29.71 16.16 0.74
N GLU A 97 -29.29 15.32 -0.21
CA GLU A 97 -30.17 14.80 -1.26
C GLU A 97 -31.28 13.91 -0.66
N LEU A 98 -30.96 13.05 0.32
CA LEU A 98 -31.93 12.23 1.06
C LEU A 98 -32.96 13.05 1.84
N SER A 99 -32.58 14.26 2.28
CA SER A 99 -33.49 15.16 3.01
C SER A 99 -34.59 15.75 2.12
N THR A 100 -34.54 15.54 0.80
CA THR A 100 -35.60 15.97 -0.12
C THR A 100 -36.74 14.96 -0.16
N THR A 101 -37.97 15.42 0.09
CA THR A 101 -39.15 14.55 0.28
C THR A 101 -39.67 13.89 -1.02
N PHE A 102 -39.34 14.45 -2.18
CA PHE A 102 -39.78 13.94 -3.48
C PHE A 102 -38.67 14.13 -4.55
N PRO A 103 -37.67 13.24 -4.59
CA PRO A 103 -36.66 13.29 -5.62
C PRO A 103 -37.26 12.95 -6.99
N SER A 104 -36.92 13.75 -7.99
CA SER A 104 -37.14 13.46 -9.39
C SER A 104 -36.39 12.20 -9.83
N LYS A 105 -36.79 11.64 -10.98
CA LYS A 105 -36.11 10.47 -11.57
C LYS A 105 -34.62 10.72 -11.81
N THR A 106 -34.24 11.94 -12.17
CA THR A 106 -32.83 12.32 -12.40
C THR A 106 -32.06 12.35 -11.09
N GLU A 107 -32.64 12.90 -10.03
CA GLU A 107 -32.04 12.93 -8.68
C GLU A 107 -31.88 11.50 -8.14
N MET A 108 -32.85 10.61 -8.35
CA MET A 108 -32.69 9.19 -7.99
C MET A 108 -31.50 8.53 -8.71
N VAL A 109 -31.29 8.80 -10.00
CA VAL A 109 -30.14 8.25 -10.74
C VAL A 109 -28.83 8.83 -10.20
N GLN A 110 -28.81 10.13 -9.85
CA GLN A 110 -27.65 10.77 -9.24
C GLN A 110 -27.32 10.17 -7.88
N MET A 111 -28.31 9.97 -7.02
CA MET A 111 -28.13 9.31 -5.71
C MET A 111 -27.58 7.89 -5.86
N VAL A 112 -28.11 7.09 -6.81
CA VAL A 112 -27.57 5.74 -7.07
C VAL A 112 -26.12 5.80 -7.54
N ASN A 113 -25.78 6.75 -8.41
CA ASN A 113 -24.40 6.92 -8.89
C ASN A 113 -23.47 7.41 -7.77
N SER A 114 -23.94 8.30 -6.90
CA SER A 114 -23.21 8.79 -5.72
C SER A 114 -22.97 7.66 -4.72
N THR A 115 -23.97 6.82 -4.42
CA THR A 115 -23.82 5.65 -3.54
C THR A 115 -22.84 4.62 -4.10
N ARG A 116 -22.92 4.33 -5.42
CA ARG A 116 -21.96 3.42 -6.07
C ARG A 116 -20.55 4.00 -6.07
N THR A 117 -20.43 5.31 -6.31
CA THR A 117 -19.15 6.03 -6.22
C THR A 117 -18.58 5.91 -4.81
N LEU A 118 -19.38 6.15 -3.78
CA LEU A 118 -19.00 6.01 -2.38
C LEU A 118 -18.52 4.58 -2.05
N SER A 119 -19.24 3.56 -2.52
CA SER A 119 -18.83 2.15 -2.33
C SER A 119 -17.43 1.89 -2.88
N ILE A 120 -17.14 2.34 -4.11
CA ILE A 120 -15.82 2.15 -4.74
C ILE A 120 -14.73 2.90 -3.96
N LEU A 121 -15.02 4.12 -3.49
CA LEU A 121 -14.06 4.90 -2.72
C LEU A 121 -13.77 4.28 -1.35
N LEU A 122 -14.78 3.68 -0.70
CA LEU A 122 -14.61 2.95 0.55
C LEU A 122 -13.78 1.68 0.36
N ASP A 123 -14.08 0.88 -0.67
CA ASP A 123 -13.28 -0.30 -1.02
C ASP A 123 -11.81 0.09 -1.28
N LEU A 124 -11.59 1.19 -2.00
CA LEU A 124 -10.25 1.72 -2.24
C LEU A 124 -9.59 2.18 -0.93
N TYR A 125 -10.33 2.85 -0.04
CA TYR A 125 -9.81 3.32 1.25
C TYR A 125 -9.37 2.15 2.14
N PHE A 126 -10.19 1.11 2.24
CA PHE A 126 -9.83 -0.11 2.99
C PHE A 126 -8.68 -0.87 2.33
N SER A 127 -8.47 -0.75 1.02
CA SER A 127 -7.32 -1.39 0.37
C SER A 127 -5.96 -0.77 0.72
N PHE A 128 -5.96 0.44 1.32
CA PHE A 128 -4.76 1.11 1.80
C PHE A 128 -4.44 0.84 3.29
N HIS A 129 -5.34 0.17 4.02
CA HIS A 129 -5.24 -0.11 5.46
C HIS A 129 -5.21 -1.60 5.74
#